data_AF-A0A0D0CD84-F1
#
_entry.id   AF-A0A0D0CD84-F1
#
_cell.length_a   1.000
_cell.length_b   1.000
_cell.length_c   1.000
_cell.angle_alpha   90.00
_cell.angle_beta   90.00
_cell.angle_gamma   90.00
#
_symmetry.space_group_name_H-M   'P 1'
#
loop_
_entity.id
_entity.type
_entity.pdbx_description
1 polymer ?
#
loop_
_entity_poly.entity_id
_entity_poly.type
_entity_poly.pdbx_seq_one_letter_code
_entity_poly.pdbx_strand_id
1 'polypeptide(L)'
;QWRNIKELKRFRHGHDSSGIAGTMPRSLIVPCHACPHPDVNLPSGWQDAPAATSWLYTIFLAEDACFKQKACKRKHDDADPQLSPGLGVVVDPAKYFSLLNANPSNQDEISGCSSFNSIEQANSKCHKGCRSQGIGACSCARHESYLSVGDLLRDEAYLPMDYIFLSALASTSILLVMMSYNIACQWWRNFYSRMENMPEDLRLSSKCTIQFRVPKLHLVGHTDKCRPHFSFNYTPRTGVMDGEGVEHQWAWLNAAAPSLSMMRAGGRWDVLNDYCNYWNWLKTKNLRTQLSLLFCFVRAGKADA
;
A
#
# COMPACT_ATOMS: atom_id res chain seq x y z
N GLN A 1 -4.51 21.90 -10.66
CA GLN A 1 -3.56 22.30 -11.74
C GLN A 1 -2.17 22.67 -11.24
N TRP A 2 -1.97 23.72 -10.42
CA TRP A 2 -0.62 24.13 -9.96
C TRP A 2 0.17 23.00 -9.28
N ARG A 3 -0.44 22.26 -8.35
CA ARG A 3 0.20 21.13 -7.64
C ARG A 3 0.70 20.06 -8.61
N ASN A 4 -0.14 19.69 -9.57
CA ASN A 4 0.19 18.70 -10.58
C ASN A 4 1.39 19.11 -11.45
N ILE A 5 1.45 20.39 -11.90
CA ILE A 5 2.63 20.90 -12.62
C ILE A 5 3.88 20.86 -11.74
N LYS A 6 3.77 21.17 -10.44
CA LYS A 6 4.90 21.08 -9.51
C LYS A 6 5.35 19.64 -9.28
N GLU A 7 4.43 18.69 -9.22
CA GLU A 7 4.71 17.26 -9.15
C GLU A 7 5.50 16.81 -10.38
N LEU A 8 5.00 17.07 -11.59
CA LEU A 8 5.70 16.75 -12.84
C LEU A 8 7.10 17.38 -12.90
N LYS A 9 7.25 18.63 -12.46
CA LYS A 9 8.56 19.29 -12.36
C LYS A 9 9.49 18.57 -11.38
N ARG A 10 8.97 18.15 -10.22
CA ARG A 10 9.73 17.45 -9.18
C ARG A 10 10.28 16.11 -9.67
N PHE A 11 9.50 15.42 -10.51
CA PHE A 11 9.91 14.16 -11.16
C PHE A 11 10.66 14.37 -12.49
N ARG A 12 11.08 15.62 -12.79
CA ARG A 12 11.92 16.00 -13.94
C ARG A 12 11.26 15.83 -15.33
N HIS A 13 9.95 15.64 -15.40
CA HIS A 13 9.23 15.51 -16.69
C HIS A 13 9.11 16.82 -17.48
N GLY A 14 9.52 17.97 -16.91
CA GLY A 14 9.57 19.24 -17.65
C GLY A 14 10.65 19.32 -18.74
N HIS A 15 11.63 18.42 -18.73
CA HIS A 15 12.70 18.33 -19.73
C HIS A 15 12.67 17.02 -20.52
N ASP A 16 11.66 16.18 -20.29
CA ASP A 16 11.47 14.94 -21.01
C ASP A 16 11.05 15.25 -22.46
N SER A 17 11.77 14.71 -23.43
CA SER A 17 11.46 14.92 -24.87
C SER A 17 10.08 14.38 -25.26
N SER A 18 9.56 13.41 -24.52
CA SER A 18 8.20 12.88 -24.70
C SER A 18 7.12 13.74 -24.03
N GLY A 19 7.53 14.74 -23.24
CA GLY A 19 6.64 15.64 -22.49
C GLY A 19 5.83 14.91 -21.42
N ILE A 20 4.78 15.57 -20.92
CA ILE A 20 3.87 15.00 -19.91
C ILE A 20 3.20 13.73 -20.43
N ALA A 21 2.91 13.67 -21.74
CA ALA A 21 2.23 12.54 -22.37
C ALA A 21 3.04 11.23 -22.33
N GLY A 22 4.37 11.30 -22.25
CA GLY A 22 5.23 10.12 -22.09
C GLY A 22 5.52 9.74 -20.64
N THR A 23 4.87 10.38 -19.65
CA THR A 23 5.03 10.00 -18.24
C THR A 23 4.54 8.57 -18.04
N MET A 24 5.42 7.71 -17.57
CA MET A 24 5.11 6.30 -17.37
C MET A 24 4.09 6.12 -16.22
N PRO A 25 3.20 5.11 -16.29
CA PRO A 25 2.33 4.78 -15.19
C PRO A 25 3.12 4.62 -13.89
N ARG A 26 2.58 5.18 -12.80
CA ARG A 26 3.14 5.08 -11.45
C ARG A 26 4.56 5.68 -11.29
N SER A 27 5.04 6.49 -12.23
CA SER A 27 6.37 7.13 -12.16
C SER A 27 6.41 8.41 -11.33
N LEU A 28 5.25 8.96 -10.92
CA LEU A 28 5.14 10.13 -10.04
C LEU A 28 4.99 9.71 -8.58
N ILE A 29 5.74 8.69 -8.14
CA ILE A 29 5.77 8.21 -6.76
C ILE A 29 7.18 8.42 -6.22
N VAL A 30 7.33 9.12 -5.10
CA VAL A 30 8.63 9.23 -4.42
C VAL A 30 8.97 7.83 -3.88
N PRO A 31 10.04 7.18 -4.38
CA PRO A 31 10.31 5.78 -4.05
C PRO A 31 10.88 5.64 -2.65
N CYS A 32 10.66 4.49 -2.03
CA CYS A 32 11.37 4.13 -0.81
C CYS A 32 12.81 3.70 -1.15
N HIS A 33 13.77 4.62 -1.05
CA HIS A 33 15.16 4.35 -1.46
C HIS A 33 15.89 3.24 -0.68
N ALA A 34 15.37 2.83 0.48
CA ALA A 34 15.90 1.72 1.26
C ALA A 34 15.30 0.35 0.90
N CYS A 35 14.24 0.32 0.09
CA CYS A 35 13.71 -0.93 -0.45
C CYS A 35 14.57 -1.44 -1.62
N PRO A 36 14.49 -2.73 -1.96
CA PRO A 36 15.13 -3.28 -3.14
C PRO A 36 14.50 -2.70 -4.42
N HIS A 37 15.35 -2.23 -5.33
CA HIS A 37 15.00 -1.66 -6.64
C HIS A 37 15.90 -2.28 -7.70
N PRO A 38 15.35 -3.09 -8.62
CA PRO A 38 16.09 -3.60 -9.77
C PRO A 38 16.74 -2.44 -10.54
N ASP A 39 17.94 -2.68 -11.07
CA ASP A 39 18.72 -1.71 -11.87
C ASP A 39 19.12 -0.40 -11.15
N VAL A 40 18.79 -0.25 -9.87
CA VAL A 40 19.13 0.92 -9.05
C VAL A 40 20.05 0.55 -7.89
N ASN A 41 19.64 -0.39 -7.04
CA ASN A 41 20.39 -0.76 -5.84
C ASN A 41 20.50 -2.27 -5.60
N LEU A 42 20.02 -3.09 -6.54
CA LEU A 42 20.23 -4.54 -6.54
C LEU A 42 21.42 -4.92 -7.43
N PRO A 43 22.23 -5.93 -7.04
CA PRO A 43 23.31 -6.42 -7.88
C PRO A 43 22.77 -7.14 -9.13
N SER A 44 23.57 -7.20 -10.19
CA SER A 44 23.22 -8.01 -11.37
C SER A 44 23.04 -9.49 -10.99
N GLY A 45 22.05 -10.15 -11.60
CA GLY A 45 21.73 -11.55 -11.32
C GLY A 45 21.09 -11.82 -9.95
N TRP A 46 20.59 -10.78 -9.26
CA TRP A 46 19.90 -10.92 -7.98
C TRP A 46 18.71 -11.91 -8.04
N GLN A 47 18.10 -12.07 -9.22
CA GLN A 47 16.99 -12.99 -9.47
C GLN A 47 17.39 -14.46 -9.31
N ASP A 48 18.65 -14.78 -9.60
CA ASP A 48 19.21 -16.14 -9.55
C ASP A 48 20.02 -16.38 -8.27
N ALA A 49 19.91 -15.47 -7.30
CA ALA A 49 20.66 -15.57 -6.06
C ALA A 49 20.29 -16.86 -5.29
N PRO A 50 21.27 -17.55 -4.68
CA PRO A 50 21.02 -18.76 -3.93
C PRO A 50 20.00 -18.54 -2.80
N ALA A 51 19.23 -19.58 -2.44
CA ALA A 51 18.25 -19.50 -1.36
C ALA A 51 18.83 -19.05 0.00
N ALA A 52 20.15 -19.18 0.20
CA ALA A 52 20.84 -18.69 1.40
C ALA A 52 20.94 -17.16 1.46
N THR A 53 20.88 -16.45 0.34
CA THR A 53 21.10 -14.99 0.24
C THR A 53 19.99 -14.24 -0.48
N SER A 54 19.13 -14.92 -1.27
CA SER A 54 18.04 -14.28 -2.02
C SER A 54 17.09 -13.46 -1.14
N TRP A 55 16.94 -13.84 0.13
CA TRP A 55 16.13 -13.13 1.12
C TRP A 55 16.55 -11.66 1.33
N LEU A 56 17.80 -11.29 1.01
CA LEU A 56 18.27 -9.90 1.06
C LEU A 56 17.47 -8.98 0.12
N TYR A 57 16.89 -9.54 -0.93
CA TYR A 57 16.12 -8.82 -1.96
C TYR A 57 14.61 -8.83 -1.69
N THR A 58 14.21 -9.21 -0.47
CA THR A 58 12.80 -9.22 -0.07
C THR A 58 12.27 -7.79 0.11
N ILE A 59 11.16 -7.48 -0.55
CA ILE A 59 10.38 -6.28 -0.26
C ILE A 59 9.37 -6.56 0.85
N PHE A 60 9.19 -5.60 1.75
CA PHE A 60 8.29 -5.73 2.90
C PHE A 60 7.16 -4.72 2.72
N LEU A 61 5.95 -5.23 2.59
CA LEU A 61 4.75 -4.49 2.28
C LEU A 61 3.74 -4.64 3.41
N ALA A 62 3.03 -3.57 3.69
CA ALA A 62 1.92 -3.53 4.63
C ALA A 62 0.68 -3.04 3.89
N GLU A 63 -0.45 -3.67 4.16
CA GLU A 63 -1.74 -3.31 3.62
C GLU A 63 -2.74 -3.09 4.75
N ASP A 64 -3.58 -2.07 4.61
CA ASP A 64 -4.67 -1.78 5.54
C ASP A 64 -5.72 -0.85 4.92
N ALA A 65 -6.91 -0.80 5.54
CA ALA A 65 -8.03 0.05 5.16
C ALA A 65 -8.35 1.12 6.22
N CYS A 66 -8.48 2.38 5.79
CA CYS A 66 -8.81 3.50 6.66
C CYS A 66 -10.20 4.10 6.36
N PHE A 67 -11.16 3.81 7.23
CA PHE A 67 -12.54 4.33 7.14
C PHE A 67 -12.74 5.73 7.73
N LYS A 68 -11.69 6.34 8.29
CA LYS A 68 -11.71 7.78 8.61
C LYS A 68 -11.60 8.64 7.35
N GLN A 69 -11.00 8.09 6.29
CA GLN A 69 -10.80 8.76 5.00
C GLN A 69 -12.03 8.66 4.09
N LYS A 70 -13.20 9.08 4.57
CA LYS A 70 -14.45 9.09 3.77
C LYS A 70 -14.41 10.17 2.70
N ALA A 71 -15.21 9.99 1.65
CA ALA A 71 -15.48 11.00 0.63
C ALA A 71 -16.99 11.18 0.45
N CYS A 72 -17.50 12.40 0.69
CA CYS A 72 -18.91 12.72 0.49
C CYS A 72 -19.27 12.69 -1.00
N LYS A 73 -20.46 12.18 -1.31
CA LYS A 73 -21.02 12.23 -2.66
C LYS A 73 -21.40 13.68 -2.97
N ARG A 74 -20.92 14.19 -4.10
CA ARG A 74 -21.23 15.54 -4.58
C ARG A 74 -22.09 15.50 -5.83
N LYS A 75 -22.86 16.57 -6.07
CA LYS A 75 -23.44 16.81 -7.41
C LYS A 75 -22.30 17.15 -8.37
N HIS A 76 -22.33 16.58 -9.58
CA HIS A 76 -21.30 16.79 -10.61
C HIS A 76 -19.89 16.46 -10.09
N ASP A 77 -19.73 15.29 -9.47
CA ASP A 77 -18.46 14.85 -8.88
C ASP A 77 -17.38 14.59 -9.95
N ASP A 78 -17.82 14.32 -11.17
CA ASP A 78 -17.06 14.15 -12.41
C ASP A 78 -16.62 15.45 -13.07
N ALA A 79 -17.17 16.60 -12.67
CA ALA A 79 -16.81 17.91 -13.22
C ALA A 79 -15.40 18.39 -12.82
N ASP A 80 -14.70 17.66 -11.95
CA ASP A 80 -13.31 17.90 -11.57
C ASP A 80 -12.53 16.57 -11.77
N PRO A 81 -12.06 16.30 -13.00
CA PRO A 81 -11.32 15.08 -13.29
C PRO A 81 -9.92 15.11 -12.67
N GLN A 82 -9.36 13.94 -12.40
CA GLN A 82 -7.97 13.83 -11.95
C GLN A 82 -7.01 14.31 -13.04
N LEU A 83 -5.96 15.02 -12.66
CA LEU A 83 -5.00 15.57 -13.63
C LEU A 83 -3.90 14.58 -14.04
N SER A 84 -3.67 13.53 -13.25
CA SER A 84 -2.64 12.52 -13.52
C SER A 84 -3.10 11.12 -13.08
N PRO A 85 -4.17 10.60 -13.70
CA PRO A 85 -4.73 9.30 -13.34
C PRO A 85 -3.70 8.18 -13.54
N GLY A 86 -3.51 7.37 -12.50
CA GLY A 86 -2.59 6.23 -12.52
C GLY A 86 -1.10 6.57 -12.57
N LEU A 87 -0.70 7.85 -12.58
CA LEU A 87 0.71 8.24 -12.61
C LEU A 87 1.32 8.31 -11.21
N GLY A 88 0.50 8.54 -10.17
CA GLY A 88 0.93 8.68 -8.78
C GLY A 88 0.62 7.46 -7.90
N VAL A 89 0.54 7.70 -6.59
CA VAL A 89 0.24 6.69 -5.56
C VAL A 89 -1.20 6.19 -5.71
N VAL A 90 -2.15 7.09 -5.95
CA VAL A 90 -3.55 6.73 -6.18
C VAL A 90 -3.66 5.94 -7.49
N VAL A 91 -4.27 4.77 -7.42
CA VAL A 91 -4.49 3.90 -8.59
C VAL A 91 -5.33 4.60 -9.65
N ASP A 92 -5.19 4.20 -10.92
CA ASP A 92 -6.00 4.73 -12.03
C ASP A 92 -7.50 4.53 -11.72
N PRO A 93 -8.27 5.61 -11.48
CA PRO A 93 -9.65 5.48 -11.06
C PRO A 93 -10.54 4.84 -12.13
N ALA A 94 -10.28 5.10 -13.41
CA ALA A 94 -11.09 4.57 -14.49
C ALA A 94 -10.93 3.05 -14.59
N LYS A 95 -9.68 2.56 -14.61
CA LYS A 95 -9.39 1.11 -14.63
C LYS A 95 -9.91 0.43 -13.38
N TYR A 96 -9.66 1.05 -12.23
CA TYR A 96 -10.05 0.51 -10.92
C TYR A 96 -11.56 0.37 -10.77
N PHE A 97 -12.32 1.45 -10.96
CA PHE A 97 -13.77 1.39 -10.80
C PHE A 97 -14.46 0.58 -11.91
N SER A 98 -13.90 0.53 -13.12
CA SER A 98 -14.39 -0.37 -14.16
C SER A 98 -14.35 -1.83 -13.69
N LEU A 99 -13.24 -2.26 -13.08
CA LEU A 99 -13.10 -3.61 -12.54
C LEU A 99 -14.07 -3.86 -11.38
N LEU A 100 -14.16 -2.92 -10.43
CA LEU A 100 -15.05 -3.05 -9.28
C LEU A 100 -16.53 -3.15 -9.69
N ASN A 101 -16.95 -2.33 -10.66
CA ASN A 101 -18.33 -2.31 -11.15
C ASN A 101 -18.67 -3.55 -11.98
N ALA A 102 -17.70 -4.14 -12.69
CA ALA A 102 -17.88 -5.40 -13.40
C ALA A 102 -18.00 -6.61 -12.46
N ASN A 103 -17.54 -6.49 -11.21
CA ASN A 103 -17.48 -7.59 -10.25
C ASN A 103 -18.15 -7.23 -8.91
N PRO A 104 -19.43 -6.86 -8.89
CA PRO A 104 -20.11 -6.37 -7.67
C PRO A 104 -20.27 -7.44 -6.58
N SER A 105 -20.24 -8.73 -6.95
CA SER A 105 -20.34 -9.89 -6.05
C SER A 105 -19.02 -10.25 -5.36
N ASN A 106 -17.87 -9.82 -5.89
CA ASN A 106 -16.55 -10.09 -5.29
C ASN A 106 -16.15 -9.01 -4.27
N GLN A 107 -17.16 -8.37 -3.66
CA GLN A 107 -17.02 -7.34 -2.65
C GLN A 107 -17.63 -7.79 -1.31
N ASP A 108 -17.74 -9.10 -1.08
CA ASP A 108 -18.23 -9.65 0.17
C ASP A 108 -17.28 -9.30 1.33
N GLU A 109 -17.88 -9.00 2.49
CA GLU A 109 -17.20 -8.57 3.70
C GLU A 109 -16.29 -9.68 4.23
N ILE A 110 -15.11 -9.28 4.69
CA ILE A 110 -14.10 -10.19 5.20
C ILE A 110 -14.47 -10.53 6.65
N SER A 111 -14.88 -11.78 6.91
CA SER A 111 -15.26 -12.21 8.26
C SER A 111 -14.55 -13.50 8.68
N GLY A 112 -14.15 -13.52 9.97
CA GLY A 112 -14.10 -14.78 10.71
C GLY A 112 -12.78 -15.22 11.35
N CYS A 113 -11.89 -14.33 11.79
CA CYS A 113 -10.71 -14.79 12.55
C CYS A 113 -10.22 -13.86 13.69
N SER A 114 -10.77 -12.65 13.84
CA SER A 114 -10.32 -11.62 14.80
C SER A 114 -11.36 -11.32 15.88
N SER A 115 -10.94 -11.18 17.13
CA SER A 115 -11.76 -10.65 18.24
C SER A 115 -11.94 -9.13 18.16
N PHE A 116 -11.19 -8.45 17.29
CA PHE A 116 -11.37 -7.02 16.97
C PHE A 116 -12.46 -6.76 15.93
N ASN A 117 -13.14 -7.80 15.42
CA ASN A 117 -14.22 -7.67 14.45
C ASN A 117 -15.26 -6.61 14.85
N SER A 118 -15.57 -6.47 16.14
CA SER A 118 -16.56 -5.48 16.61
C SER A 118 -16.09 -4.03 16.47
N ILE A 119 -14.79 -3.76 16.65
CA ILE A 119 -14.17 -2.43 16.45
C ILE A 119 -14.02 -2.15 14.95
N GLU A 120 -13.57 -3.15 14.19
CA GLU A 120 -13.46 -3.07 12.72
C GLU A 120 -14.84 -2.81 12.09
N GLN A 121 -15.88 -3.55 12.47
CA GLN A 121 -17.26 -3.33 12.03
C GLN A 121 -17.81 -1.96 12.47
N ALA A 122 -17.51 -1.51 13.69
CA ALA A 122 -17.96 -0.20 14.16
C ALA A 122 -17.37 0.95 13.31
N ASN A 123 -16.11 0.80 12.87
CA ASN A 123 -15.44 1.76 12.00
C ASN A 123 -15.89 1.68 10.53
N SER A 124 -16.35 0.50 10.10
CA SER A 124 -16.70 0.21 8.71
C SER A 124 -18.09 0.73 8.31
N LYS A 125 -19.06 0.80 9.24
CA LYS A 125 -20.47 1.18 8.98
C LYS A 125 -20.67 2.12 7.79
N CYS A 126 -21.31 1.61 6.75
CA CYS A 126 -21.63 2.36 5.53
C CYS A 126 -22.41 3.65 5.85
N HIS A 127 -21.82 4.81 5.55
CA HIS A 127 -22.48 6.10 5.69
C HIS A 127 -23.23 6.46 4.41
N LYS A 128 -24.53 6.74 4.55
CA LYS A 128 -25.35 7.28 3.46
C LYS A 128 -24.76 8.61 2.98
N GLY A 129 -24.77 8.81 1.66
CA GLY A 129 -24.28 10.05 1.05
C GLY A 129 -22.76 10.12 0.88
N CYS A 130 -22.02 9.02 1.04
CA CYS A 130 -20.61 8.94 0.68
C CYS A 130 -20.43 8.30 -0.71
N ARG A 131 -19.49 8.82 -1.51
CA ARG A 131 -18.98 8.16 -2.72
C ARG A 131 -17.97 7.08 -2.36
N SER A 132 -17.14 7.35 -1.34
CA SER A 132 -16.15 6.42 -0.80
C SER A 132 -16.32 6.31 0.71
N GLN A 133 -16.36 5.09 1.24
CA GLN A 133 -16.47 4.81 2.68
C GLN A 133 -15.10 4.88 3.38
N GLY A 134 -14.01 4.84 2.63
CA GLY A 134 -12.66 4.87 3.14
C GLY A 134 -11.63 4.81 2.02
N ILE A 135 -10.39 4.53 2.36
CA ILE A 135 -9.35 4.19 1.39
C ILE A 135 -8.61 2.94 1.86
N GLY A 136 -8.19 2.09 0.92
CA GLY A 136 -7.17 1.08 1.16
C GLY A 136 -5.81 1.61 0.72
N ALA A 137 -4.74 1.17 1.38
CA ALA A 137 -3.39 1.45 0.91
C ALA A 137 -2.45 0.27 1.10
N CYS A 138 -1.49 0.18 0.18
CA CYS A 138 -0.29 -0.61 0.35
C CYS A 138 0.92 0.32 0.50
N SER A 139 1.77 0.03 1.48
CA SER A 139 2.98 0.80 1.76
C SER A 139 4.15 -0.11 2.11
N CYS A 140 5.37 0.42 2.09
CA CYS A 140 6.54 -0.26 2.61
C CYS A 140 6.41 -0.42 4.13
N ALA A 141 6.36 -1.66 4.64
CA ALA A 141 6.20 -1.94 6.06
C ALA A 141 7.39 -1.49 6.94
N ARG A 142 8.62 -1.39 6.37
CA ARG A 142 9.84 -1.06 7.13
C ARG A 142 10.12 0.44 7.25
N HIS A 143 9.84 1.19 6.20
CA HIS A 143 10.19 2.61 6.07
C HIS A 143 8.95 3.48 5.86
N GLU A 144 7.76 2.89 5.94
CA GLU A 144 6.46 3.56 5.93
C GLU A 144 6.31 4.51 4.73
N SER A 145 6.59 4.03 3.51
CA SER A 145 6.41 4.81 2.28
C SER A 145 5.22 4.25 1.50
N TYR A 146 4.24 5.09 1.18
CA TYR A 146 3.09 4.71 0.38
C TYR A 146 3.50 4.26 -1.02
N LEU A 147 2.87 3.18 -1.50
CA LEU A 147 3.09 2.63 -2.84
C LEU A 147 1.81 2.72 -3.64
N SER A 148 0.67 2.34 -3.09
CA SER A 148 -0.63 2.46 -3.76
C SER A 148 -1.73 2.83 -2.78
N VAL A 149 -2.73 3.57 -3.27
CA VAL A 149 -3.94 3.97 -2.55
C VAL A 149 -5.14 3.82 -3.48
N GLY A 150 -6.27 3.35 -2.97
CA GLY A 150 -7.54 3.25 -3.70
C GLY A 150 -8.73 3.56 -2.79
N ASP A 151 -9.78 4.14 -3.36
CA ASP A 151 -11.03 4.43 -2.65
C ASP A 151 -11.83 3.13 -2.44
N LEU A 152 -12.42 2.96 -1.25
CA LEU A 152 -13.29 1.81 -0.94
C LEU A 152 -14.76 2.21 -1.09
N LEU A 153 -15.48 1.56 -2.01
CA LEU A 153 -16.91 1.84 -2.23
C LEU A 153 -17.81 1.39 -1.07
N ARG A 154 -17.35 0.41 -0.31
CA ARG A 154 -18.04 -0.23 0.82
C ARG A 154 -17.02 -0.45 1.94
N ASP A 155 -17.28 -1.43 2.81
CA ASP A 155 -16.36 -1.91 3.82
C ASP A 155 -15.09 -2.52 3.19
N GLU A 156 -14.24 -3.09 4.03
CA GLU A 156 -13.06 -3.80 3.57
C GLU A 156 -13.47 -5.02 2.74
N ALA A 157 -13.08 -5.02 1.47
CA ALA A 157 -13.48 -6.03 0.49
C ALA A 157 -12.25 -6.55 -0.24
N TYR A 158 -12.29 -7.84 -0.61
CA TYR A 158 -11.12 -8.49 -1.21
C TYR A 158 -10.67 -7.88 -2.53
N LEU A 159 -11.59 -7.67 -3.48
CA LEU A 159 -11.24 -7.16 -4.81
C LEU A 159 -10.54 -5.79 -4.80
N PRO A 160 -11.03 -4.75 -4.08
CA PRO A 160 -10.34 -3.47 -4.04
C PRO A 160 -8.95 -3.56 -3.41
N MET A 161 -8.78 -4.35 -2.36
CA MET A 161 -7.49 -4.54 -1.67
C MET A 161 -6.52 -5.33 -2.57
N ASP A 162 -6.96 -6.44 -3.17
CA ASP A 162 -6.15 -7.19 -4.15
C ASP A 162 -5.61 -6.26 -5.26
N TYR A 163 -6.45 -5.39 -5.82
CA TYR A 163 -6.01 -4.46 -6.86
C TYR A 163 -5.00 -3.43 -6.34
N ILE A 164 -5.21 -2.89 -5.14
CA ILE A 164 -4.30 -1.93 -4.50
C ILE A 164 -2.93 -2.60 -4.28
N PHE A 165 -2.89 -3.79 -3.69
CA PHE A 165 -1.66 -4.55 -3.47
C PHE A 165 -0.95 -4.91 -4.77
N LEU A 166 -1.66 -5.47 -5.74
CA LEU A 166 -1.07 -5.86 -7.03
C LEU A 166 -0.56 -4.63 -7.80
N SER A 167 -1.24 -3.49 -7.70
CA SER A 167 -0.76 -2.23 -8.26
C SER A 167 0.56 -1.79 -7.61
N ALA A 168 0.74 -1.97 -6.30
CA ALA A 168 2.02 -1.70 -5.64
C ALA A 168 3.11 -2.64 -6.16
N LEU A 169 2.83 -3.93 -6.31
CA LEU A 169 3.80 -4.92 -6.76
C LEU A 169 4.22 -4.77 -8.22
N ALA A 170 3.27 -4.44 -9.11
CA ALA A 170 3.52 -4.25 -10.54
C ALA A 170 4.64 -3.23 -10.83
N SER A 171 4.92 -2.33 -9.88
CA SER A 171 5.97 -1.31 -10.00
C SER A 171 7.34 -1.70 -9.43
N THR A 172 7.48 -2.89 -8.83
CA THR A 172 8.70 -3.25 -8.07
C THR A 172 9.55 -4.31 -8.77
N SER A 173 8.93 -5.16 -9.62
CA SER A 173 9.57 -6.32 -10.26
C SER A 173 10.34 -7.25 -9.30
N ILE A 174 10.02 -7.19 -8.00
CA ILE A 174 10.66 -8.00 -6.95
C ILE A 174 10.00 -9.37 -6.86
N LEU A 175 10.82 -10.41 -6.69
CA LEU A 175 10.36 -11.81 -6.64
C LEU A 175 10.03 -12.31 -5.23
N LEU A 176 10.52 -11.66 -4.18
CA LEU A 176 10.29 -12.08 -2.80
C LEU A 176 9.56 -10.97 -2.04
N VAL A 177 8.36 -11.28 -1.56
CA VAL A 177 7.48 -10.33 -0.90
C VAL A 177 7.12 -10.84 0.48
N MET A 178 7.32 -10.00 1.49
CA MET A 178 6.75 -10.18 2.82
C MET A 178 5.59 -9.21 2.96
N MET A 179 4.37 -9.71 3.09
CA MET A 179 3.16 -8.90 3.18
C MET A 179 2.55 -9.00 4.59
N SER A 180 2.34 -7.86 5.24
CA SER A 180 1.56 -7.73 6.47
C SER A 180 0.16 -7.17 6.20
N TYR A 181 -0.87 -7.85 6.70
CA TYR A 181 -2.24 -7.37 6.64
C TYR A 181 -3.04 -7.86 7.84
N ASN A 182 -3.89 -7.01 8.42
CA ASN A 182 -4.69 -7.29 9.62
C ASN A 182 -5.48 -8.59 9.53
N ILE A 183 -5.92 -8.92 8.32
CA ILE A 183 -6.71 -10.12 8.01
C ILE A 183 -5.98 -11.06 7.05
N ALA A 184 -4.64 -11.01 7.02
CA ALA A 184 -3.82 -11.89 6.20
C ALA A 184 -4.18 -13.36 6.37
N CYS A 185 -4.60 -13.80 7.57
CA CYS A 185 -5.09 -15.17 7.90
C CYS A 185 -6.22 -15.67 7.00
N GLN A 186 -7.06 -14.74 6.54
CA GLN A 186 -8.25 -14.98 5.74
C GLN A 186 -7.98 -14.65 4.28
N TRP A 187 -7.40 -13.47 4.05
CA TRP A 187 -7.18 -12.90 2.73
C TRP A 187 -6.37 -13.81 1.79
N TRP A 188 -5.30 -14.42 2.32
CA TRP A 188 -4.36 -15.24 1.53
C TRP A 188 -5.00 -16.49 0.91
N ARG A 189 -6.05 -17.06 1.53
CA ARG A 189 -6.59 -18.39 1.19
C ARG A 189 -7.03 -18.49 -0.26
N ASN A 190 -7.66 -17.43 -0.74
CA ASN A 190 -8.17 -17.34 -2.11
C ASN A 190 -7.43 -16.28 -2.94
N PHE A 191 -6.35 -15.69 -2.41
CA PHE A 191 -5.65 -14.58 -3.07
C PHE A 191 -5.19 -14.94 -4.49
N TYR A 192 -4.53 -16.09 -4.67
CA TYR A 192 -4.03 -16.50 -5.98
C TYR A 192 -5.17 -16.79 -6.98
N SER A 193 -6.27 -17.40 -6.53
CA SER A 193 -7.45 -17.62 -7.37
C SER A 193 -8.14 -16.31 -7.77
N ARG A 194 -8.19 -15.32 -6.86
CA ARG A 194 -8.71 -13.98 -7.19
C ARG A 194 -7.78 -13.24 -8.15
N MET A 195 -6.46 -13.38 -7.98
CA MET A 195 -5.45 -12.79 -8.86
C MET A 195 -5.58 -13.28 -10.32
N GLU A 196 -6.00 -14.52 -10.56
CA GLU A 196 -6.24 -15.03 -11.92
C GLU A 196 -7.31 -14.22 -12.68
N ASN A 197 -8.26 -13.63 -11.95
CA ASN A 197 -9.32 -12.78 -12.51
C ASN A 197 -8.91 -11.31 -12.66
N MET A 198 -7.69 -10.95 -12.25
CA MET A 198 -7.18 -9.57 -12.40
C MET A 198 -6.74 -9.29 -13.84
N PRO A 199 -6.65 -8.00 -14.23
CA PRO A 199 -5.97 -7.59 -15.46
C PRO A 199 -4.59 -8.23 -15.58
N GLU A 200 -4.20 -8.62 -16.79
CA GLU A 200 -2.96 -9.37 -17.05
C GLU A 200 -1.71 -8.62 -16.58
N ASP A 201 -1.70 -7.29 -16.70
CA ASP A 201 -0.63 -6.40 -16.24
C ASP A 201 -0.48 -6.33 -14.71
N LEU A 202 -1.47 -6.82 -13.95
CA LEU A 202 -1.44 -6.91 -12.50
C LEU A 202 -1.17 -8.33 -11.98
N ARG A 203 -1.16 -9.35 -12.84
CA ARG A 203 -0.91 -10.73 -12.41
C ARG A 203 0.57 -10.93 -12.09
N LEU A 204 0.84 -11.60 -10.98
CA LEU A 204 2.21 -11.87 -10.57
C LEU A 204 2.81 -13.02 -11.37
N SER A 205 4.10 -12.91 -11.67
CA SER A 205 4.90 -14.02 -12.18
C SER A 205 4.84 -15.21 -11.22
N SER A 206 4.83 -16.44 -11.74
CA SER A 206 4.93 -17.67 -10.93
C SER A 206 6.23 -17.77 -10.13
N LYS A 207 7.25 -16.96 -10.49
CA LYS A 207 8.49 -16.82 -9.72
C LYS A 207 8.35 -15.92 -8.50
N CYS A 208 7.31 -15.09 -8.43
CA CYS A 208 7.05 -14.23 -7.29
C CYS A 208 6.48 -15.05 -6.14
N THR A 209 7.13 -14.98 -4.98
CA THR A 209 6.71 -15.67 -3.75
C THR A 209 6.31 -14.64 -2.71
N ILE A 210 5.09 -14.78 -2.19
CA ILE A 210 4.56 -13.94 -1.11
C ILE A 210 4.46 -14.75 0.19
N GLN A 211 5.01 -14.20 1.27
CA GLN A 211 4.73 -14.65 2.63
C GLN A 211 3.74 -13.69 3.29
N PHE A 212 2.61 -14.24 3.74
CA PHE A 212 1.53 -13.48 4.37
C PHE A 212 1.66 -13.52 5.89
N ARG A 213 1.62 -12.36 6.53
CA ARG A 213 1.76 -12.17 7.97
C ARG A 213 0.71 -11.21 8.50
N VAL A 214 0.44 -11.31 9.79
CA VAL A 214 -0.47 -10.37 10.47
C VAL A 214 0.39 -9.46 11.35
N PRO A 215 0.13 -8.13 11.35
CA PRO A 215 0.80 -7.20 12.24
C PRO A 215 0.69 -7.63 13.71
N LYS A 216 1.73 -7.37 14.50
CA LYS A 216 1.88 -7.95 15.85
C LYS A 216 0.75 -7.60 16.80
N LEU A 217 0.25 -6.37 16.77
CA LEU A 217 -0.85 -5.91 17.62
C LEU A 217 -2.14 -6.64 17.24
N HIS A 218 -2.42 -6.73 15.94
CA HIS A 218 -3.62 -7.39 15.43
C HIS A 218 -3.59 -8.90 15.65
N LEU A 219 -2.42 -9.54 15.53
CA LEU A 219 -2.26 -10.98 15.71
C LEU A 219 -2.69 -11.47 17.10
N VAL A 220 -2.64 -10.60 18.13
CA VAL A 220 -3.14 -10.93 19.47
C VAL A 220 -4.64 -11.20 19.45
N GLY A 221 -5.40 -10.47 18.63
CA GLY A 221 -6.84 -10.64 18.48
C GLY A 221 -7.23 -11.84 17.62
N HIS A 222 -6.29 -12.47 16.94
CA HIS A 222 -6.58 -13.64 16.12
C HIS A 222 -6.65 -14.92 16.95
N THR A 223 -7.34 -15.93 16.43
CA THR A 223 -7.40 -17.27 17.04
C THR A 223 -6.01 -17.86 17.28
N ASP A 224 -5.89 -18.76 18.26
CA ASP A 224 -4.60 -19.39 18.61
C ASP A 224 -3.93 -20.11 17.43
N LYS A 225 -4.72 -20.62 16.48
CA LYS A 225 -4.20 -21.24 15.25
C LYS A 225 -3.45 -20.25 14.36
N CYS A 226 -3.85 -18.97 14.34
CA CYS A 226 -3.21 -17.95 13.51
C CYS A 226 -1.84 -17.54 14.05
N ARG A 227 -1.71 -17.46 15.38
CA ARG A 227 -0.53 -16.90 16.07
C ARG A 227 0.81 -17.51 15.59
N PRO A 228 1.01 -18.83 15.54
CA PRO A 228 2.29 -19.39 15.07
C PRO A 228 2.48 -19.23 13.55
N HIS A 229 1.42 -19.29 12.75
CA HIS A 229 1.49 -19.31 11.28
C HIS A 229 1.72 -17.93 10.65
N PHE A 230 1.19 -16.88 11.28
CA PHE A 230 1.20 -15.51 10.74
C PHE A 230 2.11 -14.55 11.51
N SER A 231 2.82 -15.02 12.53
CA SER A 231 3.74 -14.20 13.32
C SER A 231 5.07 -13.96 12.62
N PHE A 232 5.50 -12.70 12.63
CA PHE A 232 6.85 -12.30 12.27
C PHE A 232 7.93 -12.95 13.14
N ASN A 233 7.64 -13.24 14.42
CA ASN A 233 8.64 -13.82 15.33
C ASN A 233 9.03 -15.26 14.97
N TYR A 234 8.15 -15.99 14.26
CA TYR A 234 8.42 -17.34 13.77
C TYR A 234 8.78 -17.36 12.29
N THR A 235 9.02 -16.19 11.70
CA THR A 235 9.37 -16.07 10.28
C THR A 235 10.85 -15.77 10.13
N PRO A 236 11.63 -16.69 9.54
CA PRO A 236 13.04 -16.42 9.29
C PRO A 236 13.24 -15.20 8.38
N ARG A 237 14.34 -14.48 8.60
CA ARG A 237 14.86 -13.44 7.68
C ARG A 237 13.99 -12.18 7.56
N THR A 238 13.07 -11.94 8.49
CA THR A 238 12.28 -10.70 8.57
C THR A 238 12.92 -9.64 9.47
N GLY A 239 13.88 -10.02 10.31
CA GLY A 239 14.39 -9.17 11.38
C GLY A 239 13.31 -8.85 12.43
N VAL A 240 13.58 -7.85 13.27
CA VAL A 240 12.61 -7.34 14.25
C VAL A 240 11.74 -6.29 13.57
N MET A 241 10.51 -6.66 13.25
CA MET A 241 9.47 -5.74 12.76
C MET A 241 8.12 -6.08 13.39
N ASP A 242 7.21 -5.11 13.38
CA ASP A 242 5.83 -5.27 13.88
C ASP A 242 4.79 -5.40 12.76
N GLY A 243 5.06 -4.85 11.57
CA GLY A 243 4.12 -4.82 10.45
C GLY A 243 3.02 -3.75 10.57
N GLU A 244 3.11 -2.85 11.57
CA GLU A 244 2.07 -1.86 11.91
C GLU A 244 2.26 -0.52 11.18
N GLY A 245 3.30 -0.41 10.34
CA GLY A 245 3.72 0.87 9.77
C GLY A 245 2.61 1.64 9.04
N VAL A 246 1.67 0.94 8.40
CA VAL A 246 0.54 1.55 7.68
C VAL A 246 -0.42 2.32 8.61
N GLU A 247 -0.62 1.84 9.84
CA GLU A 247 -1.44 2.51 10.87
C GLU A 247 -0.83 3.84 11.33
N HIS A 248 0.50 3.90 11.45
CA HIS A 248 1.20 5.16 11.75
C HIS A 248 1.01 6.20 10.65
N GLN A 249 0.96 5.76 9.39
CA GLN A 249 0.71 6.67 8.26
C GLN A 249 -0.72 7.21 8.31
N TRP A 250 -1.69 6.41 8.74
CA TRP A 250 -3.06 6.88 8.97
C TRP A 250 -3.15 7.95 10.03
N ALA A 251 -2.43 7.82 11.14
CA ALA A 251 -2.42 8.86 12.17
C ALA A 251 -2.06 10.24 11.59
N TRP A 252 -1.14 10.28 10.62
CA TRP A 252 -0.78 11.51 9.92
C TRP A 252 -1.81 11.93 8.87
N LEU A 253 -2.20 11.03 7.96
CA LEU A 253 -3.10 11.36 6.84
C LEU A 253 -4.51 11.74 7.32
N ASN A 254 -4.95 11.20 8.46
CA ASN A 254 -6.26 11.49 9.05
C ASN A 254 -6.45 12.96 9.45
N ALA A 255 -5.37 13.72 9.66
CA ALA A 255 -5.46 15.16 9.85
C ALA A 255 -6.06 15.88 8.63
N ALA A 256 -5.88 15.33 7.43
CA ALA A 256 -6.44 15.89 6.19
C ALA A 256 -7.85 15.35 5.87
N ALA A 257 -8.33 14.30 6.55
CA ALA A 257 -9.58 13.61 6.22
C ALA A 257 -10.80 14.54 6.13
N PRO A 258 -11.03 15.51 7.05
CA PRO A 258 -12.17 16.43 6.95
C PRO A 258 -12.15 17.25 5.66
N SER A 259 -10.98 17.76 5.25
CA SER A 259 -10.83 18.53 4.01
C SER A 259 -11.02 17.64 2.78
N LEU A 260 -10.35 16.49 2.76
CA LEU A 260 -10.44 15.51 1.67
C LEU A 260 -11.86 14.95 1.48
N SER A 261 -12.65 14.87 2.56
CA SER A 261 -14.02 14.34 2.51
C SER A 261 -14.97 15.24 1.72
N MET A 262 -14.66 16.53 1.63
CA MET A 262 -15.51 17.54 0.99
C MET A 262 -15.08 17.85 -0.44
N MET A 263 -13.93 17.35 -0.90
CA MET A 263 -13.43 17.55 -2.26
C MET A 263 -14.22 16.72 -3.27
N ARG A 264 -14.25 17.19 -4.53
CA ARG A 264 -14.70 16.36 -5.66
C ARG A 264 -13.69 15.26 -5.94
N ALA A 265 -14.10 14.24 -6.70
CA ALA A 265 -13.32 13.04 -6.96
C ALA A 265 -11.88 13.31 -7.44
N GLY A 266 -11.69 14.03 -8.55
CA GLY A 266 -10.37 14.31 -9.11
C GLY A 266 -9.48 15.13 -8.19
N GLY A 267 -10.01 16.24 -7.65
CA GLY A 267 -9.29 17.08 -6.69
C GLY A 267 -8.86 16.32 -5.43
N ARG A 268 -9.70 15.40 -4.93
CA ARG A 268 -9.34 14.54 -3.79
C ARG A 268 -8.17 13.61 -4.14
N TRP A 269 -8.23 12.93 -5.28
CA TRP A 269 -7.16 12.00 -5.69
C TRP A 269 -5.83 12.73 -5.95
N ASP A 270 -5.88 13.93 -6.55
CA ASP A 270 -4.70 14.78 -6.72
C ASP A 270 -4.09 15.22 -5.38
N VAL A 271 -4.92 15.57 -4.39
CA VAL A 271 -4.43 15.93 -3.05
C VAL A 271 -3.90 14.71 -2.29
N LEU A 272 -4.52 13.53 -2.44
CA LEU A 272 -4.00 12.29 -1.87
C LEU A 272 -2.61 11.97 -2.44
N ASN A 273 -2.39 12.09 -3.75
CA ASN A 273 -1.07 11.95 -4.36
C ASN A 273 -0.05 12.90 -3.72
N ASP A 274 -0.39 14.18 -3.58
CA ASP A 274 0.49 15.19 -2.99
C ASP A 274 0.84 14.88 -1.52
N TYR A 275 -0.16 14.54 -0.69
CA TYR A 275 0.06 14.20 0.72
C TYR A 275 0.90 12.92 0.88
N CYS A 276 0.57 11.85 0.15
CA CYS A 276 1.33 10.61 0.20
C CYS A 276 2.78 10.80 -0.30
N ASN A 277 3.00 11.55 -1.38
CA ASN A 277 4.34 11.86 -1.87
C ASN A 277 5.13 12.77 -0.92
N TYR A 278 4.45 13.71 -0.25
CA TYR A 278 5.09 14.52 0.79
C TYR A 278 5.55 13.65 1.97
N TRP A 279 4.71 12.72 2.43
CA TRP A 279 5.08 11.74 3.45
C TRP A 279 6.29 10.89 3.02
N ASN A 280 6.25 10.31 1.81
CA ASN A 280 7.36 9.52 1.27
C ASN A 280 8.67 10.33 1.19
N TRP A 281 8.58 11.61 0.84
CA TRP A 281 9.73 12.50 0.85
C TRP A 281 10.25 12.79 2.25
N LEU A 282 9.38 12.98 3.24
CA LEU A 282 9.81 13.13 4.63
C LEU A 282 10.55 11.86 5.11
N LYS A 283 10.05 10.68 4.76
CA LYS A 283 10.73 9.40 5.05
C LYS A 283 12.09 9.34 4.38
N THR A 284 12.18 9.73 3.11
CA THR A 284 13.45 9.80 2.37
C THR A 284 14.45 10.77 3.02
N LYS A 285 14.02 12.00 3.32
CA LYS A 285 14.86 13.03 3.93
C LYS A 285 15.39 12.61 5.30
N ASN A 286 14.55 11.94 6.09
CA ASN A 286 14.87 11.54 7.46
C ASN A 286 15.44 10.11 7.55
N LEU A 287 15.60 9.41 6.42
CA LEU A 287 16.00 8.01 6.38
C LEU A 287 17.30 7.76 7.14
N ARG A 288 18.31 8.62 6.95
CA ARG A 288 19.58 8.53 7.67
C ARG A 288 19.40 8.59 9.18
N THR A 289 18.61 9.54 9.67
CA THR A 289 18.33 9.72 11.09
C THR A 289 17.61 8.49 11.66
N GLN A 290 16.59 8.01 10.95
CA GLN A 290 15.83 6.82 11.35
C GLN A 290 16.70 5.56 11.38
N LEU A 291 17.51 5.33 10.36
CA LEU A 291 18.45 4.20 10.32
C LEU A 291 19.50 4.30 11.42
N SER A 292 20.03 5.49 11.71
CA SER A 292 21.05 5.68 12.74
C SER A 292 20.54 5.38 14.16
N LEU A 293 19.28 5.72 14.45
CA LEU A 293 18.64 5.38 15.73
C LEU A 293 18.50 3.85 15.88
N LEU A 294 18.10 3.16 14.81
CA LEU A 294 18.01 1.68 14.77
C LEU A 294 19.39 1.01 14.98
N PHE A 295 20.47 1.54 14.39
CA PHE A 295 21.82 1.00 14.59
C PHE A 295 22.37 1.22 16.00
N CYS A 296 22.03 2.34 16.66
CA CYS A 296 22.44 2.58 18.05
C CYS A 296 21.81 1.56 19.02
N PHE A 297 20.56 1.17 18.83
CA PHE A 297 19.93 0.13 19.65
C PHE A 297 20.54 -1.27 19.44
N VAL A 298 20.97 -1.60 18.22
CA VAL A 298 21.63 -2.89 17.91
C VAL A 298 23.04 -2.98 18.52
N ARG A 299 23.76 -1.86 18.68
CA ARG A 299 25.07 -1.85 19.36
C ARG A 299 24.94 -1.89 20.88
N ALA A 300 23.90 -1.27 21.45
CA ALA A 300 23.65 -1.35 22.90
C ALA A 300 23.34 -2.79 23.36
N GLY A 301 22.66 -3.60 22.54
CA GLY A 301 22.39 -5.01 22.83
C GLY A 301 23.56 -5.98 22.61
N LYS A 302 24.74 -5.49 22.19
CA LYS A 302 25.97 -6.30 22.03
C LYS A 302 27.06 -5.96 23.06
N ALA A 303 26.80 -5.03 23.97
CA ALA A 303 27.74 -4.68 25.03
C ALA A 303 27.63 -5.57 26.28
N ASP A 304 26.56 -6.37 26.40
CA ASP A 304 26.28 -7.24 27.55
C ASP A 304 26.19 -8.73 27.18
N ALA A 305 27.13 -9.22 26.36
CA ALA A 305 27.33 -10.65 26.10
C ALA A 305 28.83 -11.01 26.06
#